data_AF-A0A7S2QIE3-F1
#
_entry.id   AF-A0A7S2QIE3-F1
#
_cell.length_a   1.000
_cell.length_b   1.000
_cell.length_c   1.000
_cell.angle_alpha   90.00
_cell.angle_beta   90.00
_cell.angle_gamma   90.00
#
_symmetry.space_group_name_H-M   'P 1'
#
loop_
_entity.id
_entity.type
_entity.pdbx_description
1 polymer ?
#
loop_
_entity_poly.entity_id
_entity_poly.type
_entity_poly.pdbx_seq_one_letter_code
_entity_poly.pdbx_strand_id
1 'polypeptide(L)'
;DPVLLIDGWDTAIIGPAAEFRRKMASAPYSVDSAESVPWFAGERICGPDFFMANRIDDVTADMMTPWRYPNAGCGCGRARDLLGLVRDLLGGGRSAGEPFPEDGNDQGRLHEHLLERGEAGEPLPYMVDSRCGIFQCLYEAEPQWRLEDDGGVLTAALAAASLALADAQVQMRDLAAGATVHLAPAPGGSGASPVLLLDCDGEEERGLPAGSSVLHLGLCPARGAVCLMHSAGPIPAEPFEQMVVLAKETAERVGAEMRRSLEERVLRRAAK
;
A
#
# COMPACT_ATOMS: atom_id res chain seq x y z
N ASP A 1 -1.87 3.05 19.21
CA ASP A 1 -1.75 2.30 17.94
C ASP A 1 -1.69 3.23 16.75
N PRO A 2 -0.47 3.51 16.24
CA PRO A 2 -0.32 3.99 14.88
C PRO A 2 -0.80 2.92 13.89
N VAL A 3 -1.53 3.35 12.86
CA VAL A 3 -1.91 2.55 11.71
C VAL A 3 -1.38 3.25 10.48
N LEU A 4 -0.88 2.43 9.56
CA LEU A 4 -0.48 2.84 8.24
C LEU A 4 -1.36 2.09 7.24
N LEU A 5 -2.11 2.85 6.44
CA LEU A 5 -2.85 2.39 5.28
C LEU A 5 -2.02 2.71 4.05
N ILE A 6 -1.75 1.69 3.24
CA ILE A 6 -0.97 1.78 2.01
C ILE A 6 -1.85 1.18 0.94
N ASP A 7 -2.07 1.91 -0.14
CA ASP A 7 -2.54 1.33 -1.39
C ASP A 7 -1.39 0.55 -2.00
N GLY A 8 -1.65 -0.73 -2.23
CA GLY A 8 -0.70 -1.62 -2.86
C GLY A 8 -0.41 -1.26 -4.32
N TRP A 9 -1.22 -0.42 -4.97
CA TRP A 9 -1.06 -0.12 -6.39
C TRP A 9 -0.05 0.99 -6.69
N ASP A 10 -0.02 2.06 -5.89
CA ASP A 10 0.71 3.27 -6.26
C ASP A 10 1.62 3.85 -5.18
N THR A 11 1.72 3.24 -3.99
CA THR A 11 2.45 3.84 -2.86
C THR A 11 3.55 2.91 -2.33
N ALA A 12 4.79 3.40 -2.31
CA ALA A 12 5.91 2.73 -1.67
C ALA A 12 6.36 3.43 -0.38
N ILE A 13 6.67 2.66 0.68
CA ILE A 13 7.40 3.17 1.84
C ILE A 13 8.89 3.17 1.52
N ILE A 14 9.47 4.34 1.29
CA ILE A 14 10.87 4.47 0.87
C ILE A 14 11.73 5.35 1.78
N GLY A 15 11.13 6.10 2.70
CA GLY A 15 11.90 7.04 3.53
C GLY A 15 12.45 6.47 4.84
N PRO A 16 13.27 7.27 5.54
CA PRO A 16 13.98 6.81 6.72
C PRO A 16 13.01 6.53 7.87
N ALA A 17 13.12 5.32 8.42
CA ALA A 17 12.49 4.87 9.66
C ALA A 17 12.56 5.87 10.84
N ALA A 18 13.62 6.68 10.90
CA ALA A 18 13.80 7.73 11.90
C ALA A 18 12.82 8.90 11.72
N GLU A 19 12.49 9.27 10.47
CA GLU A 19 11.49 10.30 10.20
C GLU A 19 10.11 9.83 10.64
N PHE A 20 9.72 8.59 10.31
CA PHE A 20 8.44 8.01 10.74
C PHE A 20 8.31 8.03 12.26
N ARG A 21 9.32 7.52 12.99
CA ARG A 21 9.36 7.56 14.46
C ARG A 21 9.23 8.97 15.01
N ARG A 22 10.00 9.92 14.47
CA ARG A 22 9.98 11.32 14.92
C ARG A 22 8.59 11.92 14.73
N LYS A 23 7.98 11.73 13.55
CA LYS A 23 6.64 12.22 13.25
C LYS A 23 5.63 11.61 14.20
N MET A 24 5.59 10.28 14.32
CA MET A 24 4.70 9.58 15.25
C MET A 24 4.88 9.93 16.74
N ALA A 25 6.02 10.51 17.12
CA ALA A 25 6.30 10.98 18.48
C ALA A 25 5.99 12.47 18.71
N SER A 26 5.70 13.25 17.65
CA SER A 26 5.51 14.70 17.71
C SER A 26 4.11 15.13 17.27
N ALA A 27 3.55 16.16 17.89
CA ALA A 27 2.29 16.76 17.42
C ALA A 27 2.44 17.28 15.98
N PRO A 28 1.36 17.23 15.17
CA PRO A 28 0.02 16.76 15.51
C PRO A 28 -0.17 15.23 15.45
N TYR A 29 0.87 14.48 15.05
CA TYR A 29 0.78 13.04 14.80
C TYR A 29 0.93 12.16 16.05
N SER A 30 1.35 12.74 17.17
CA SER A 30 1.66 11.96 18.38
C SER A 30 0.41 11.35 19.02
N VAL A 31 0.61 10.19 19.64
CA VAL A 31 -0.43 9.46 20.40
C VAL A 31 -0.97 10.22 21.61
N ASP A 32 -0.24 11.23 22.07
CA ASP A 32 -0.55 12.04 23.26
C ASP A 32 -1.24 13.37 22.93
N SER A 33 -1.39 13.70 21.63
CA SER A 33 -2.15 14.87 21.20
C SER A 33 -3.66 14.64 21.38
N ALA A 34 -4.35 15.60 21.99
CA ALA A 34 -5.81 15.64 22.01
C ALA A 34 -6.41 15.91 20.61
N GLU A 35 -5.60 16.46 19.70
CA GLU A 35 -5.97 16.91 18.36
C GLU A 35 -5.29 16.04 17.27
N SER A 36 -5.16 14.73 17.51
CA SER A 36 -4.58 13.84 16.50
C SER A 36 -5.51 13.74 15.29
N VAL A 37 -4.98 14.06 14.11
CA VAL A 37 -5.67 13.89 12.83
C VAL A 37 -4.96 12.83 11.98
N PRO A 38 -5.70 12.07 11.15
CA PRO A 38 -5.10 11.33 10.05
C PRO A 38 -4.22 12.27 9.23
N TRP A 39 -3.11 11.76 8.74
CA TRP A 39 -2.27 12.52 7.84
C TRP A 39 -1.92 11.70 6.63
N PHE A 40 -1.99 12.38 5.49
CA PHE A 40 -1.60 11.85 4.22
C PHE A 40 -0.17 12.26 3.98
N ALA A 41 0.61 11.25 3.67
CA ALA A 41 2.05 11.34 3.72
C ALA A 41 2.53 11.03 2.30
N GLY A 42 3.10 12.02 1.63
CA GLY A 42 3.54 11.87 0.26
C GLY A 42 4.21 13.13 -0.26
N GLU A 43 5.36 12.96 -0.91
CA GLU A 43 6.02 14.06 -1.61
C GLU A 43 5.17 14.53 -2.80
N ARG A 44 4.31 13.67 -3.36
CA ARG A 44 3.21 14.02 -4.28
C ARG A 44 2.09 13.00 -4.15
N ILE A 45 0.86 13.49 -4.21
CA ILE A 45 -0.35 12.67 -4.21
C ILE A 45 -0.85 12.58 -5.65
N CYS A 46 -1.35 11.40 -6.03
CA CYS A 46 -2.07 11.16 -7.27
C CYS A 46 -3.01 12.33 -7.58
N GLY A 47 -2.82 12.92 -8.76
CA GLY A 47 -3.61 14.06 -9.20
C GLY A 47 -5.09 13.73 -9.10
N PRO A 48 -5.93 14.66 -8.64
CA PRO A 48 -7.36 14.47 -8.62
C PRO A 48 -7.83 14.41 -10.07
N ASP A 49 -9.09 14.06 -10.28
CA ASP A 49 -9.70 14.39 -11.57
C ASP A 49 -9.40 15.87 -11.88
N PHE A 50 -8.94 16.16 -13.10
CA PHE A 50 -8.58 17.51 -13.55
C PHE A 50 -9.73 18.50 -13.31
N PHE A 51 -10.98 18.02 -13.30
CA PHE A 51 -12.17 18.83 -13.00
C PHE A 51 -12.34 19.19 -11.52
N MET A 52 -11.67 18.48 -10.60
CA MET A 52 -11.76 18.68 -9.15
C MET A 52 -10.58 19.48 -8.59
N ALA A 53 -9.42 19.48 -9.26
CA ALA A 53 -8.19 20.11 -8.77
C ALA A 53 -8.38 21.53 -8.21
N ASN A 54 -8.95 22.43 -9.01
CA ASN A 54 -9.17 23.82 -8.60
C ASN A 54 -10.08 23.94 -7.37
N ARG A 55 -11.12 23.10 -7.29
CA ARG A 55 -12.04 23.10 -6.14
C ARG A 55 -11.35 22.58 -4.89
N ILE A 56 -10.47 21.59 -5.02
CA ILE A 56 -9.76 21.05 -3.88
C ILE A 56 -8.72 22.06 -3.41
N ASP A 57 -8.03 22.76 -4.32
CA ASP A 57 -7.15 23.88 -3.99
C ASP A 57 -7.88 24.98 -3.20
N ASP A 58 -9.12 25.30 -3.56
CA ASP A 58 -9.92 26.32 -2.87
C ASP A 58 -10.26 25.95 -1.41
N VAL A 59 -10.40 24.66 -1.10
CA VAL A 59 -10.75 24.18 0.25
C VAL A 59 -9.56 23.68 1.07
N THR A 60 -8.38 23.52 0.45
CA THR A 60 -7.17 23.06 1.14
C THR A 60 -6.29 24.23 1.58
N ALA A 61 -5.81 24.19 2.82
CA ALA A 61 -5.19 25.35 3.45
C ALA A 61 -3.72 25.61 3.05
N ASP A 62 -3.07 24.71 2.29
CA ASP A 62 -1.64 24.80 1.99
C ASP A 62 -1.37 25.10 0.50
N MET A 63 -1.30 26.40 0.19
CA MET A 63 -0.95 26.93 -1.15
C MET A 63 0.54 26.73 -1.52
N MET A 64 1.40 26.24 -0.61
CA MET A 64 2.84 26.13 -0.90
C MET A 64 3.17 24.97 -1.86
N THR A 65 2.22 24.07 -2.10
CA THR A 65 2.39 22.95 -3.01
C THR A 65 1.07 22.65 -3.74
N PRO A 66 0.78 23.32 -4.87
CA PRO A 66 -0.36 22.94 -5.71
C PRO A 66 -0.22 21.45 -6.08
N TRP A 67 -1.35 20.76 -6.26
CA TRP A 67 -1.40 19.34 -6.64
C TRP A 67 -1.07 18.32 -5.55
N ARG A 68 -1.10 18.70 -4.26
CA ARG A 68 -0.94 17.75 -3.13
C ARG A 68 -2.25 17.57 -2.39
N TYR A 69 -3.06 16.63 -2.88
CA TYR A 69 -4.34 16.26 -2.26
C TYR A 69 -4.13 15.08 -1.32
N PRO A 70 -5.09 14.58 -0.57
CA PRO A 70 -4.95 13.27 0.05
C PRO A 70 -5.23 12.16 -0.97
N ASN A 71 -4.37 11.13 -1.02
CA ASN A 71 -4.62 9.92 -1.81
C ASN A 71 -5.28 8.89 -0.89
N ALA A 72 -6.27 8.15 -1.37
CA ALA A 72 -6.77 6.97 -0.67
C ALA A 72 -5.64 5.97 -0.35
N GLY A 73 -4.54 6.04 -1.11
CA GLY A 73 -3.43 5.12 -1.00
C GLY A 73 -2.30 5.39 -0.02
N CYS A 74 -2.30 6.48 0.72
CA CYS A 74 -1.28 6.65 1.76
C CYS A 74 -1.79 7.45 2.95
N GLY A 75 -2.42 6.75 3.90
CA GLY A 75 -2.93 7.33 5.13
C GLY A 75 -2.17 6.80 6.35
N CYS A 76 -1.60 7.69 7.16
CA CYS A 76 -1.00 7.35 8.43
C CYS A 76 -1.73 8.08 9.57
N GLY A 77 -1.81 7.48 10.75
CA GLY A 77 -2.46 8.13 11.89
C GLY A 77 -2.80 7.16 13.01
N ARG A 78 -3.59 7.58 13.99
CA ARG A 78 -4.12 6.64 14.98
C ARG A 78 -5.20 5.78 14.34
N ALA A 79 -5.27 4.51 14.76
CA ALA A 79 -6.32 3.59 14.31
C ALA A 79 -7.73 4.21 14.42
N ARG A 80 -8.02 4.90 15.53
CA ARG A 80 -9.33 5.53 15.78
C ARG A 80 -9.65 6.64 14.77
N ASP A 81 -8.64 7.42 14.38
CA ASP A 81 -8.80 8.61 13.56
C ASP A 81 -8.92 8.18 12.08
N LEU A 82 -8.06 7.25 11.64
CA LEU A 82 -8.15 6.62 10.31
C LEU A 82 -9.47 5.85 10.14
N LEU A 83 -9.90 5.11 11.16
CA LEU A 83 -11.19 4.42 11.13
C LEU A 83 -12.36 5.41 11.12
N GLY A 84 -12.24 6.55 11.81
CA GLY A 84 -13.20 7.65 11.74
C GLY A 84 -13.32 8.17 10.32
N LEU A 85 -12.19 8.51 9.69
CA LEU A 85 -12.14 8.95 8.29
C LEU A 85 -12.74 7.91 7.33
N VAL A 86 -12.37 6.64 7.47
CA VAL A 86 -12.95 5.56 6.65
C VAL A 86 -14.46 5.47 6.88
N ARG A 87 -14.95 5.52 8.12
CA ARG A 87 -16.39 5.51 8.39
C ARG A 87 -17.11 6.72 7.79
N ASP A 88 -16.50 7.90 7.87
CA ASP A 88 -17.04 9.13 7.27
C ASP A 88 -17.11 8.98 5.74
N LEU A 89 -16.05 8.47 5.10
CA LEU A 89 -16.02 8.18 3.67
C LEU A 89 -17.07 7.15 3.24
N LEU A 90 -17.27 6.12 4.07
CA LEU A 90 -18.24 5.06 3.82
C LEU A 90 -19.68 5.48 4.15
N GLY A 91 -19.88 6.55 4.94
CA GLY A 91 -21.18 6.95 5.48
C GLY A 91 -21.69 8.33 5.10
N GLY A 92 -20.85 9.19 4.51
CA GLY A 92 -21.07 10.64 4.42
C GLY A 92 -21.38 11.23 3.03
N GLY A 93 -21.22 10.48 1.94
CA GLY A 93 -21.61 10.95 0.59
C GLY A 93 -23.10 10.72 0.32
N ARG A 94 -23.72 11.56 -0.52
CA ARG A 94 -25.14 11.47 -0.90
C ARG A 94 -25.60 10.02 -1.12
N SER A 95 -26.72 9.69 -0.47
CA SER A 95 -27.37 8.38 -0.36
C SER A 95 -26.78 7.45 0.71
N ALA A 96 -27.01 7.79 1.99
CA ALA A 96 -27.02 6.81 3.08
C ALA A 96 -27.96 5.64 2.71
N GLY A 97 -27.42 4.58 2.11
CA GLY A 97 -28.17 3.43 1.61
C GLY A 97 -27.81 2.93 0.22
N GLU A 98 -26.96 3.61 -0.55
CA GLU A 98 -26.45 3.03 -1.81
C GLU A 98 -25.27 2.08 -1.53
N PRO A 99 -25.32 0.83 -2.03
CA PRO A 99 -24.25 -0.14 -1.83
C PRO A 99 -22.96 0.31 -2.54
N PHE A 100 -21.81 -0.07 -1.98
CA PHE A 100 -20.49 0.16 -2.57
C PHE A 100 -20.42 -0.44 -3.97
N PRO A 101 -20.15 0.36 -5.02
CA PRO A 101 -19.77 -0.19 -6.31
C PRO A 101 -18.45 -0.95 -6.14
N GLU A 102 -18.40 -2.21 -6.54
CA GLU A 102 -17.19 -3.04 -6.49
C GLU A 102 -16.08 -2.53 -7.43
N ASP A 103 -16.41 -1.61 -8.34
CA ASP A 103 -15.54 -0.96 -9.33
C ASP A 103 -15.23 0.52 -9.00
N GLY A 104 -15.47 0.95 -7.75
CA GLY A 104 -15.42 2.35 -7.36
C GLY A 104 -14.02 2.98 -7.36
N ASN A 105 -13.93 4.22 -7.85
CA ASN A 105 -12.77 5.10 -7.72
C ASN A 105 -12.68 5.65 -6.28
N ASP A 106 -12.03 4.92 -5.37
CA ASP A 106 -11.87 5.30 -3.96
C ASP A 106 -11.16 6.65 -3.79
N GLN A 107 -10.21 6.96 -4.67
CA GLN A 107 -9.53 8.26 -4.69
C GLN A 107 -10.52 9.39 -5.03
N GLY A 108 -11.35 9.20 -6.06
CA GLY A 108 -12.38 10.16 -6.45
C GLY A 108 -13.37 10.41 -5.31
N ARG A 109 -13.82 9.36 -4.61
CA ARG A 109 -14.71 9.49 -3.45
C ARG A 109 -14.06 10.25 -2.30
N LEU A 110 -12.79 9.96 -1.99
CA LEU A 110 -12.05 10.73 -1.01
C LEU A 110 -12.04 12.21 -1.39
N HIS A 111 -11.73 12.54 -2.64
CA HIS A 111 -11.74 13.91 -3.11
C HIS A 111 -13.11 14.58 -3.02
N GLU A 112 -14.19 13.88 -3.40
CA GLU A 112 -15.56 14.39 -3.31
C GLU A 112 -15.97 14.67 -1.86
N HIS A 113 -15.73 13.72 -0.95
CA HIS A 113 -16.05 13.90 0.47
C HIS A 113 -15.36 15.11 1.08
N LEU A 114 -14.11 15.36 0.69
CA LEU A 114 -13.33 16.49 1.20
C LEU A 114 -13.78 17.81 0.63
N LEU A 115 -14.18 17.82 -0.65
CA LEU A 115 -14.84 18.97 -1.25
C LEU A 115 -16.14 19.30 -0.54
N GLU A 116 -17.01 18.31 -0.29
CA GLU A 116 -18.29 18.51 0.39
C GLU A 116 -18.09 19.17 1.76
N ARG A 117 -17.14 18.66 2.56
CA ARG A 117 -16.82 19.23 3.88
C ARG A 117 -16.20 20.62 3.77
N GLY A 118 -15.21 20.78 2.90
CA GLY A 118 -14.50 22.03 2.70
C GLY A 118 -15.42 23.16 2.21
N GLU A 119 -16.29 22.88 1.24
CA GLU A 119 -17.28 23.82 0.70
C GLU A 119 -18.38 24.16 1.73
N ALA A 120 -18.66 23.24 2.66
CA ALA A 120 -19.53 23.51 3.81
C ALA A 120 -18.85 24.32 4.94
N GLY A 121 -17.55 24.64 4.81
CA GLY A 121 -16.76 25.33 5.83
C GLY A 121 -16.42 24.46 7.04
N GLU A 122 -16.57 23.14 6.92
CA GLU A 122 -16.19 22.20 7.96
C GLU A 122 -14.67 21.99 7.99
N PRO A 123 -14.08 21.76 9.17
CA PRO A 123 -12.67 21.42 9.26
C PRO A 123 -12.40 20.09 8.55
N LEU A 124 -11.37 20.08 7.71
CA LEU A 124 -10.93 18.87 7.02
C LEU A 124 -10.41 17.85 8.04
N PRO A 125 -10.83 16.58 7.96
CA PRO A 125 -10.49 15.54 8.93
C PRO A 125 -9.09 14.95 8.70
N TYR A 126 -8.15 15.73 8.15
CA TYR A 126 -6.82 15.26 7.81
C TYR A 126 -5.82 16.40 7.69
N MET A 127 -4.54 16.03 7.57
CA MET A 127 -3.47 16.94 7.20
C MET A 127 -2.62 16.35 6.07
N VAL A 128 -2.18 17.20 5.13
CA VAL A 128 -1.17 16.83 4.13
C VAL A 128 0.20 17.23 4.67
N ASP A 129 1.12 16.27 4.78
CA ASP A 129 2.50 16.58 5.12
C ASP A 129 3.35 16.69 3.85
N SER A 130 3.44 17.91 3.33
CA SER A 130 4.19 18.24 2.12
C SER A 130 5.72 18.05 2.26
N ARG A 131 6.22 17.67 3.44
CA ARG A 131 7.64 17.37 3.67
C ARG A 131 7.84 15.94 4.14
N CYS A 132 6.92 15.04 3.78
CA CYS A 132 7.07 13.64 4.08
C CYS A 132 7.91 12.93 3.03
N GLY A 133 9.12 12.51 3.43
CA GLY A 133 9.97 11.66 2.60
C GLY A 133 9.73 10.16 2.81
N ILE A 134 8.77 9.77 3.65
CA ILE A 134 8.51 8.37 4.03
C ILE A 134 7.82 7.60 2.90
N PHE A 135 6.96 8.27 2.14
CA PHE A 135 6.09 7.64 1.15
C PHE A 135 6.24 8.31 -0.20
N GLN A 136 6.26 7.48 -1.24
CA GLN A 136 6.41 7.90 -2.62
C GLN A 136 5.30 7.30 -3.46
N CYS A 137 4.70 8.13 -4.31
CA CYS A 137 3.85 7.65 -5.38
C CYS A 137 4.72 7.03 -6.48
N LEU A 138 4.44 5.77 -6.84
CA LEU A 138 5.20 4.95 -7.79
C LEU A 138 5.13 5.46 -9.24
N TYR A 139 4.24 6.41 -9.55
CA TYR A 139 4.13 7.00 -10.89
C TYR A 139 5.25 8.00 -11.24
N GLU A 140 6.17 8.32 -10.31
CA GLU A 140 7.22 9.31 -10.54
C GLU A 140 8.63 8.74 -10.27
N ALA A 141 9.49 8.78 -11.30
CA ALA A 141 10.89 8.38 -11.21
C ALA A 141 11.76 9.53 -10.65
N GLU A 142 12.31 9.34 -9.45
CA GLU A 142 13.25 10.29 -8.84
C GLU A 142 14.72 9.96 -9.20
N PRO A 143 15.56 10.94 -9.62
CA PRO A 143 16.92 10.69 -10.11
C PRO A 143 17.88 10.05 -9.10
N GLN A 144 17.58 10.16 -7.80
CA GLN A 144 18.42 9.68 -6.71
C GLN A 144 18.26 8.19 -6.40
N TRP A 145 17.32 7.49 -7.07
CA TRP A 145 17.03 6.08 -6.82
C TRP A 145 17.10 5.27 -8.12
N ARG A 146 17.82 4.15 -8.10
CA ARG A 146 17.66 3.10 -9.11
C ARG A 146 16.52 2.19 -8.66
N LEU A 147 15.30 2.64 -8.90
CA LEU A 147 14.12 1.77 -8.85
C LEU A 147 14.04 1.05 -10.19
N GLU A 148 14.10 -0.27 -10.14
CA GLU A 148 13.96 -1.14 -11.31
C GLU A 148 12.77 -2.05 -11.04
N ASP A 149 11.81 -2.03 -11.97
CA ASP A 149 10.75 -3.02 -12.02
C ASP A 149 11.25 -4.19 -12.84
N ASP A 150 11.56 -5.29 -12.16
CA ASP A 150 11.98 -6.54 -12.74
C ASP A 150 11.03 -7.68 -12.32
N GLY A 151 9.72 -7.40 -12.26
CA GLY A 151 8.70 -8.37 -11.89
C GLY A 151 8.49 -8.52 -10.38
N GLY A 152 7.30 -9.02 -10.00
CA GLY A 152 6.95 -9.27 -8.59
C GLY A 152 7.02 -8.05 -7.63
N VAL A 153 7.02 -6.81 -8.17
CA VAL A 153 7.27 -5.58 -7.41
C VAL A 153 6.31 -5.39 -6.24
N LEU A 154 5.03 -5.74 -6.41
CA LEU A 154 4.03 -5.63 -5.35
C LEU A 154 4.44 -6.43 -4.08
N THR A 155 4.87 -7.67 -4.27
CA THR A 155 5.27 -8.55 -3.15
C THR A 155 6.63 -8.18 -2.59
N ALA A 156 7.54 -7.67 -3.42
CA ALA A 156 8.80 -7.11 -2.98
C ALA A 156 8.60 -5.84 -2.13
N ALA A 157 7.70 -4.95 -2.56
CA ALA A 157 7.34 -3.73 -1.84
C ALA A 157 6.71 -4.04 -0.48
N LEU A 158 5.84 -5.06 -0.40
CA LEU A 158 5.27 -5.55 0.86
C LEU A 158 6.37 -5.99 1.85
N ALA A 159 7.33 -6.78 1.39
CA ALA A 159 8.45 -7.24 2.22
C ALA A 159 9.35 -6.07 2.66
N ALA A 160 9.68 -5.16 1.75
CA ALA A 160 10.47 -3.96 2.04
C ALA A 160 9.77 -3.06 3.07
N ALA A 161 8.48 -2.81 2.90
CA ALA A 161 7.65 -2.05 3.84
C ALA A 161 7.64 -2.70 5.23
N SER A 162 7.46 -4.02 5.30
CA SER A 162 7.48 -4.75 6.56
C SER A 162 8.84 -4.65 7.27
N LEU A 163 9.95 -4.76 6.53
CA LEU A 163 11.31 -4.59 7.09
C LEU A 163 11.55 -3.15 7.55
N ALA A 164 11.07 -2.16 6.80
CA ALA A 164 11.20 -0.74 7.15
C ALA A 164 10.44 -0.41 8.45
N LEU A 165 9.22 -0.91 8.61
CA LEU A 165 8.42 -0.76 9.84
C LEU A 165 9.13 -1.42 11.03
N ALA A 166 9.69 -2.62 10.84
CA ALA A 166 10.46 -3.31 11.88
C ALA A 166 11.74 -2.54 12.27
N ASP A 167 12.50 -2.00 11.30
CA ASP A 167 13.67 -1.15 11.58
C ASP A 167 13.29 0.18 12.24
N ALA A 168 12.11 0.71 11.92
CA ALA A 168 11.50 1.84 12.58
C ALA A 168 10.95 1.52 13.97
N GLN A 169 11.09 0.28 14.45
CA GLN A 169 10.61 -0.15 15.76
C GLN A 169 9.11 0.12 15.95
N VAL A 170 8.34 0.10 14.86
CA VAL A 170 6.90 0.15 14.93
C VAL A 170 6.42 -1.17 15.54
N GLN A 171 5.53 -1.09 16.52
CA GLN A 171 4.99 -2.30 17.13
C GLN A 171 4.09 -3.00 16.11
N MET A 172 4.57 -4.13 15.59
CA MET A 172 3.87 -4.96 14.63
C MET A 172 3.43 -6.27 15.28
N ARG A 173 2.29 -6.81 14.83
CA ARG A 173 1.83 -8.14 15.29
C ARG A 173 2.59 -9.28 14.60
N ASP A 174 3.05 -9.05 13.39
CA ASP A 174 3.85 -9.97 12.59
C ASP A 174 4.56 -9.18 11.48
N LEU A 175 5.53 -9.81 10.83
CA LEU A 175 6.04 -9.34 9.54
C LEU A 175 5.01 -9.65 8.44
N ALA A 176 5.11 -8.96 7.31
CA ALA A 176 4.37 -9.27 6.09
C ALA A 176 5.36 -9.59 4.97
N ALA A 177 5.26 -10.79 4.42
CA ALA A 177 6.06 -11.26 3.30
C ALA A 177 5.12 -11.67 2.17
N GLY A 178 5.55 -11.58 0.92
CA GLY A 178 4.74 -12.01 -0.20
C GLY A 178 5.51 -12.76 -1.27
N ALA A 179 4.76 -13.38 -2.17
CA ALA A 179 5.27 -14.05 -3.36
C ALA A 179 4.26 -13.93 -4.50
N THR A 180 4.77 -13.91 -5.72
CA THR A 180 3.99 -13.80 -6.95
C THR A 180 4.02 -15.13 -7.68
N VAL A 181 2.87 -15.64 -8.11
CA VAL A 181 2.75 -16.87 -8.90
C VAL A 181 1.97 -16.57 -10.17
N HIS A 182 2.56 -16.91 -11.30
CA HIS A 182 1.91 -16.85 -12.60
C HIS A 182 1.36 -18.23 -12.99
N LEU A 183 0.22 -18.21 -13.65
CA LEU A 183 -0.39 -19.36 -14.32
C LEU A 183 -0.28 -19.13 -15.82
N ALA A 184 0.62 -19.87 -16.47
CA ALA A 184 0.75 -19.85 -17.91
C ALA A 184 -0.11 -20.96 -18.54
N PRO A 185 -0.88 -20.69 -19.61
CA PRO A 185 -1.53 -21.73 -20.39
C PRO A 185 -0.48 -22.69 -20.95
N ALA A 186 -0.86 -23.95 -21.05
CA ALA A 186 0.06 -25.01 -21.40
C ALA A 186 0.62 -24.83 -22.83
N PRO A 187 1.94 -24.98 -23.03
CA PRO A 187 2.52 -24.90 -24.36
C PRO A 187 2.11 -26.12 -25.19
N GLY A 188 1.14 -25.93 -26.09
CA GLY A 188 0.76 -26.91 -27.13
C GLY A 188 -0.60 -27.58 -26.94
N GLY A 189 -1.66 -26.98 -27.51
CA GLY A 189 -2.92 -27.64 -27.85
C GLY A 189 -3.78 -28.16 -26.69
N SER A 190 -5.04 -28.51 -27.01
CA SER A 190 -6.03 -28.94 -26.01
C SER A 190 -5.61 -30.24 -25.31
N GLY A 191 -5.23 -30.15 -24.03
CA GLY A 191 -4.96 -31.32 -23.18
C GLY A 191 -3.71 -31.22 -22.30
N ALA A 192 -2.85 -30.22 -22.49
CA ALA A 192 -1.70 -30.01 -21.62
C ALA A 192 -2.10 -29.23 -20.34
N SER A 193 -1.53 -29.62 -19.20
CA SER A 193 -1.79 -28.99 -17.90
C SER A 193 -1.14 -27.61 -17.83
N PRO A 194 -1.81 -26.61 -17.21
CA PRO A 194 -1.25 -25.28 -17.08
C PRO A 194 0.02 -25.31 -16.21
N VAL A 195 0.91 -24.34 -16.44
CA VAL A 195 2.22 -24.27 -15.79
C VAL A 195 2.19 -23.16 -14.75
N LEU A 196 2.67 -23.47 -13.54
CA LEU A 196 2.88 -22.48 -12.48
C LEU A 196 4.31 -21.98 -12.53
N LEU A 197 4.49 -20.66 -12.51
CA LEU A 197 5.78 -19.99 -12.47
C LEU A 197 5.83 -19.12 -11.22
N LEU A 198 6.90 -19.21 -10.45
CA LEU A 198 7.05 -18.52 -9.16
C LEU A 198 8.04 -17.36 -9.31
N ASP A 199 7.67 -16.18 -8.82
CA ASP A 199 8.49 -14.97 -8.77
C ASP A 199 9.23 -14.71 -10.08
N CYS A 200 8.45 -14.66 -11.18
CA CYS A 200 8.98 -14.35 -12.50
C CYS A 200 9.71 -13.01 -12.50
N ASP A 201 10.84 -12.95 -13.19
CA ASP A 201 11.49 -11.67 -13.49
C ASP A 201 10.74 -10.88 -14.59
N GLY A 202 11.20 -9.66 -14.89
CA GLY A 202 10.53 -8.80 -15.86
C GLY A 202 10.58 -9.37 -17.28
N GLU A 203 11.61 -10.13 -17.66
CA GLU A 203 11.68 -10.78 -18.97
C GLU A 203 10.72 -11.97 -19.06
N GLU A 204 10.65 -12.79 -18.00
CA GLU A 204 9.73 -13.90 -17.87
C GLU A 204 8.27 -13.42 -17.89
N GLU A 205 7.92 -12.36 -17.15
CA GLU A 205 6.58 -11.75 -17.16
C GLU A 205 6.20 -11.23 -18.55
N ARG A 206 7.11 -10.51 -19.23
CA ARG A 206 6.88 -10.02 -20.61
C ARG A 206 6.75 -11.16 -21.63
N GLY A 207 7.38 -12.31 -21.34
CA GLY A 207 7.33 -13.51 -22.17
C GLY A 207 6.05 -14.34 -22.00
N LEU A 208 5.19 -14.03 -21.02
CA LEU A 208 3.98 -14.79 -20.75
C LEU A 208 2.99 -14.72 -21.92
N PRO A 209 2.43 -15.87 -22.35
CA PRO A 209 1.46 -15.88 -23.44
C PRO A 209 0.14 -15.22 -23.02
N ALA A 210 -0.62 -14.73 -24.01
CA ALA A 210 -1.94 -14.18 -23.78
C ALA A 210 -2.86 -15.21 -23.10
N GLY A 211 -3.64 -14.75 -22.11
CA GLY A 211 -4.48 -15.63 -21.28
C GLY A 211 -3.77 -16.20 -20.06
N SER A 212 -2.50 -15.83 -19.81
CA SER A 212 -1.85 -16.05 -18.52
C SER A 212 -2.54 -15.27 -17.41
N SER A 213 -2.37 -15.74 -16.18
CA SER A 213 -2.88 -15.08 -14.98
C SER A 213 -1.78 -14.92 -13.94
N VAL A 214 -2.01 -14.04 -12.97
CA VAL A 214 -1.09 -13.79 -11.86
C VAL A 214 -1.85 -13.79 -10.53
N LEU A 215 -1.20 -14.31 -9.49
CA LEU A 215 -1.59 -14.21 -8.09
C LEU A 215 -0.43 -13.59 -7.32
N HIS A 216 -0.67 -12.46 -6.67
CA HIS A 216 0.20 -11.93 -5.64
C HIS A 216 -0.40 -12.24 -4.28
N LEU A 217 0.34 -12.94 -3.44
CA LEU A 217 -0.10 -13.32 -2.11
C LEU A 217 0.86 -12.74 -1.08
N GLY A 218 0.30 -12.07 -0.07
CA GLY A 218 1.01 -11.67 1.14
C GLY A 218 0.52 -12.43 2.35
N LEU A 219 1.47 -12.81 3.21
CA LEU A 219 1.27 -13.61 4.40
C LEU A 219 1.92 -12.93 5.60
N CYS A 220 1.24 -13.00 6.74
CA CYS A 220 1.82 -12.85 8.08
C CYS A 220 2.39 -14.21 8.53
N PRO A 221 3.71 -14.45 8.41
CA PRO A 221 4.26 -15.81 8.46
C PRO A 221 4.16 -16.49 9.82
N ALA A 222 4.29 -15.75 10.93
CA ALA A 222 4.17 -16.34 12.27
C ALA A 222 2.71 -16.69 12.62
N ARG A 223 1.75 -16.01 11.99
CA ARG A 223 0.31 -16.21 12.20
C ARG A 223 -0.36 -17.11 11.17
N GLY A 224 0.30 -17.35 10.04
CA GLY A 224 -0.29 -18.03 8.88
C GLY A 224 -1.50 -17.30 8.29
N ALA A 225 -1.61 -15.97 8.49
CA ALA A 225 -2.76 -15.17 8.07
C ALA A 225 -2.45 -14.43 6.76
N VAL A 226 -3.35 -14.51 5.78
CA VAL A 226 -3.23 -13.75 4.53
C VAL A 226 -3.44 -12.26 4.82
N CYS A 227 -2.54 -11.40 4.32
CA CYS A 227 -2.62 -9.94 4.45
C CYS A 227 -2.70 -9.21 3.10
N LEU A 228 -2.44 -9.91 2.00
CA LEU A 228 -2.63 -9.43 0.62
C LEU A 228 -3.07 -10.62 -0.23
N MET A 229 -4.09 -10.42 -1.07
CA MET A 229 -4.46 -11.35 -2.12
C MET A 229 -4.94 -10.54 -3.31
N HIS A 230 -4.10 -10.46 -4.33
CA HIS A 230 -4.39 -9.74 -5.57
C HIS A 230 -4.23 -10.71 -6.74
N SER A 231 -5.15 -10.72 -7.69
CA SER A 231 -5.05 -11.58 -8.87
C SER A 231 -5.57 -10.88 -10.11
N ALA A 232 -4.94 -11.15 -11.26
CA ALA A 232 -5.38 -10.68 -12.55
C ALA A 232 -5.31 -11.79 -13.59
N GLY A 233 -6.29 -11.81 -14.51
CA GLY A 233 -6.42 -12.82 -15.56
C GLY A 233 -7.41 -13.95 -15.24
N PRO A 234 -7.68 -14.83 -16.22
CA PRO A 234 -8.62 -15.94 -16.06
C PRO A 234 -8.02 -17.10 -15.25
N ILE A 235 -8.42 -17.22 -13.99
CA ILE A 235 -7.93 -18.30 -13.10
C ILE A 235 -9.04 -19.34 -12.85
N PRO A 236 -8.89 -20.59 -13.32
CA PRO A 236 -9.78 -21.68 -12.94
C PRO A 236 -9.57 -22.09 -11.47
N ALA A 237 -10.62 -22.59 -10.81
CA ALA A 237 -10.60 -22.86 -9.37
C ALA A 237 -9.51 -23.86 -8.92
N GLU A 238 -9.31 -24.95 -9.67
CA GLU A 238 -8.32 -25.98 -9.30
C GLU A 238 -6.86 -25.47 -9.37
N PRO A 239 -6.40 -24.84 -10.47
CA PRO A 239 -5.11 -24.17 -10.50
C PRO A 239 -4.94 -23.06 -9.44
N PHE A 240 -6.02 -22.33 -9.11
CA PHE A 240 -5.95 -21.28 -8.09
C PHE A 240 -5.49 -21.80 -6.73
N GLU A 241 -6.01 -22.96 -6.30
CA GLU A 241 -5.59 -23.58 -5.03
C GLU A 241 -4.09 -23.90 -5.03
N GLN A 242 -3.57 -24.40 -6.15
CA GLN A 242 -2.14 -24.70 -6.30
C GLN A 242 -1.29 -23.42 -6.29
N MET A 243 -1.77 -22.34 -6.93
CA MET A 243 -1.13 -21.02 -6.87
C MET A 243 -1.05 -20.51 -5.43
N VAL A 244 -2.15 -20.60 -4.66
CA VAL A 244 -2.21 -20.15 -3.26
C VAL A 244 -1.24 -20.95 -2.39
N VAL A 245 -1.19 -22.28 -2.54
CA VAL A 245 -0.26 -23.13 -1.79
C VAL A 245 1.18 -22.76 -2.10
N LEU A 246 1.53 -22.64 -3.38
CA LEU A 246 2.87 -22.29 -3.81
C LEU A 246 3.28 -20.89 -3.29
N ALA A 247 2.42 -19.89 -3.45
CA ALA A 247 2.69 -18.54 -2.99
C ALA A 247 2.82 -18.45 -1.46
N LYS A 248 1.98 -19.19 -0.72
CA LYS A 248 2.05 -19.28 0.74
C LYS A 248 3.37 -19.88 1.21
N GLU A 249 3.77 -21.01 0.65
CA GLU A 249 5.05 -21.66 1.01
C GLU A 249 6.24 -20.75 0.72
N THR A 250 6.22 -20.02 -0.40
CA THR A 250 7.28 -19.06 -0.73
C THR A 250 7.27 -17.87 0.24
N ALA A 251 6.11 -17.28 0.53
CA ALA A 251 6.00 -16.17 1.47
C ALA A 251 6.47 -16.55 2.88
N GLU A 252 6.26 -17.79 3.32
CA GLU A 252 6.82 -18.31 4.59
C GLU A 252 8.34 -18.33 4.58
N ARG A 253 8.97 -18.77 3.47
CA ARG A 253 10.43 -18.79 3.31
C ARG A 253 11.02 -17.39 3.27
N VAL A 254 10.39 -16.48 2.52
CA VAL A 254 10.78 -15.05 2.47
C VAL A 254 10.66 -14.44 3.86
N GLY A 255 9.58 -14.73 4.60
CA GLY A 255 9.38 -14.28 5.98
C GLY A 255 10.47 -14.76 6.95
N ALA A 256 10.92 -16.01 6.81
CA ALA A 256 12.03 -16.55 7.60
C ALA A 256 13.35 -15.82 7.30
N GLU A 257 13.61 -15.51 6.03
CA GLU A 257 14.79 -14.75 5.59
C GLU A 257 14.78 -13.31 6.13
N MET A 258 13.63 -12.63 6.03
CA MET A 258 13.43 -11.30 6.59
C MET A 258 13.72 -11.26 8.09
N ARG A 259 13.21 -12.25 8.85
CA ARG A 259 13.46 -12.38 10.28
C ARG A 259 14.95 -12.54 10.57
N ARG A 260 15.64 -13.44 9.87
CA ARG A 260 17.09 -13.65 10.02
C ARG A 260 17.86 -12.35 9.79
N SER A 261 17.52 -11.61 8.73
CA SER A 261 18.14 -10.33 8.40
C SER A 261 17.96 -9.27 9.51
N LEU A 262 16.79 -9.21 10.14
CA LEU A 262 16.52 -8.31 11.28
C LEU A 262 17.33 -8.71 12.53
N GLU A 263 17.36 -10.00 12.86
CA GLU A 263 18.12 -10.52 14.00
C GLU A 263 19.62 -10.21 13.85
N GLU A 264 20.20 -10.46 12.67
CA GLU A 264 21.58 -10.11 12.37
C GLU A 264 21.86 -8.61 12.51
N ARG A 265 20.91 -7.76 12.08
CA ARG A 265 21.04 -6.31 12.19
C ARG A 265 21.03 -5.85 13.64
N VAL A 266 20.18 -6.44 14.48
CA VAL A 266 20.14 -6.16 15.92
C VAL A 266 21.46 -6.55 16.58
N LEU A 267 21.99 -7.73 16.28
CA LEU A 267 23.28 -8.19 16.79
C LEU A 267 24.42 -7.24 16.37
N ARG A 268 24.45 -6.83 15.10
CA ARG A 268 25.45 -5.87 14.58
C ARG A 268 25.36 -4.50 15.26
N ARG A 269 24.17 -4.04 15.63
CA ARG A 269 24.00 -2.77 16.36
C ARG A 269 24.44 -2.88 17.82
N ALA A 270 24.20 -4.01 18.48
CA ALA A 270 24.61 -4.24 19.87
C ALA A 270 26.14 -4.36 20.03
N ALA A 271 26.85 -4.75 18.97
CA ALA A 271 28.31 -4.86 18.96
C ALA A 271 29.05 -3.52 18.72
N LYS A 272 28.33 -2.44 18.41
CA LYS A 272 28.87 -1.08 18.22
C LYS A 272 28.62 -0.24 19.45
#